data_AF-A0A223D195-F1
#
_entry.id   AF-A0A223D195-F1
#
_cell.length_a   1.000
_cell.length_b   1.000
_cell.length_c   1.000
_cell.angle_alpha   90.00
_cell.angle_beta   90.00
_cell.angle_gamma   90.00
#
_symmetry.space_group_name_H-M   'P 1'
#
loop_
_entity.id
_entity.type
_entity.pdbx_description
1 polymer ?
#
loop_
_entity_poly.entity_id
_entity_poly.type
_entity_poly.pdbx_seq_one_letter_code
_entity_poly.pdbx_strand_id
1 'polypeptide(L)'
;MRKWLRNMIAGLLSAAMLLPGTSGFAADGKFNMSYLYFGSTSTYVQTVERTKGALHVVSPDFFNLNADGSLKLTTKLSTSFIAEMHKRNIKVVPFLSNHWDRELGRRALQNREQLSTQIANAIATYNLDGINVDIENLTETDRAAYTDMVRLINSKIPAHKEVSVAVAANPFGSNVGWKGSYDYKQLAAYSDYLMIMAYDENYSGDLTPGPVASDAFVKRSIEYALNQGVSKEKVVLGIPFFGRAWSADGTMNGAGVSNWRVPELVKKYGGRIVYDAPTKSAKATFTVAPGDEVTVIGSTTFSAGTYTIWFENEASIKEKLRLVGQYDIKGTGSWSLTQEEAGTWDYYSRWLNGRFFIDTEKHWAAQDILAMLDKGWMVGTSPLKFSPEQRLTRAQAAVILVKAAGLEDQSAPNAGFRDVPSGFWAKRHIDIAKRAGFITGKEYNLFAPDQQVSREEIASMLARILNLQMEPESEPPFSDVQGGWSYDAVLAMKQAGILNGFEDGTFHPKDGTSRAEMASLMNRIGDRLNEHNN
;
A
#
# COMPACT_ATOMS: atom_id res chain seq x y z
N MET A 1 -13.43 63.19 8.98
CA MET A 1 -14.60 62.30 9.07
C MET A 1 -14.58 61.36 7.87
N ARG A 2 -14.28 60.07 8.11
CA ARG A 2 -14.48 58.86 7.26
C ARG A 2 -14.39 58.97 5.71
N LYS A 3 -13.39 58.26 5.16
CA LYS A 3 -13.47 57.21 4.10
C LYS A 3 -12.33 57.36 3.09
N TRP A 4 -11.31 56.52 3.20
CA TRP A 4 -10.63 55.93 2.04
C TRP A 4 -10.12 54.56 2.48
N LEU A 5 -10.70 53.51 1.90
CA LEU A 5 -10.43 52.11 2.16
C LEU A 5 -10.23 51.46 0.79
N ARG A 6 -9.00 51.11 0.43
CA ARG A 6 -8.63 50.03 -0.49
C ARG A 6 -7.12 49.97 -0.71
N ASN A 7 -6.57 48.82 -0.34
CA ASN A 7 -5.38 48.12 -0.88
C ASN A 7 -4.38 47.69 0.19
N MET A 8 -4.70 46.58 0.87
CA MET A 8 -3.70 45.62 1.33
C MET A 8 -4.30 44.22 1.12
N ILE A 9 -3.92 43.58 0.02
CA ILE A 9 -4.05 42.14 -0.12
C ILE A 9 -2.90 41.55 0.68
N ALA A 10 -3.20 41.15 1.91
CA ALA A 10 -2.30 40.37 2.75
C ALA A 10 -2.19 38.95 2.17
N GLY A 11 -0.96 38.49 1.99
CA GLY A 11 -0.66 37.10 1.65
C GLY A 11 -1.16 36.17 2.77
N LEU A 12 -2.12 35.32 2.43
CA LEU A 12 -2.54 34.20 3.26
C LEU A 12 -1.43 33.14 3.23
N LEU A 13 -0.55 33.17 4.23
CA LEU A 13 0.27 32.03 4.61
C LEU A 13 -0.68 30.88 5.01
N SER A 14 -0.78 29.87 4.16
CA SER A 14 -1.48 28.63 4.48
C SER A 14 -0.72 27.92 5.60
N ALA A 15 -1.16 28.13 6.84
CA ALA A 15 -0.79 27.27 7.96
C ALA A 15 -1.41 25.88 7.70
N ALA A 16 -0.61 24.96 7.17
CA ALA A 16 -0.97 23.56 7.13
C ALA A 16 -1.14 23.09 8.57
N MET A 17 -2.39 22.89 9.00
CA MET A 17 -2.71 22.29 10.29
C MET A 17 -2.13 20.87 10.31
N LEU A 18 -0.99 20.71 10.99
CA LEU A 18 -0.52 19.40 11.44
C LEU A 18 -1.55 18.89 12.46
N LEU A 19 -2.43 18.00 12.01
CA LEU A 19 -3.27 17.23 12.90
C LEU A 19 -2.36 16.45 13.86
N PRO A 20 -2.67 16.41 15.17
CA PRO A 20 -1.98 15.53 16.10
C PRO A 20 -2.42 14.09 15.81
N GLY A 21 -1.79 13.49 14.81
CA GLY A 21 -1.85 12.05 14.59
C GLY A 21 -0.84 11.39 15.51
N THR A 22 -1.33 10.68 16.52
CA THR A 22 -0.57 9.67 17.24
C THR A 22 -0.14 8.59 16.25
N SER A 23 1.01 8.75 15.59
CA SER A 23 1.63 7.66 14.84
C SER A 23 2.41 6.79 15.81
N GLY A 24 1.69 6.06 16.66
CA GLY A 24 2.21 4.81 17.21
C GLY A 24 2.29 3.84 16.05
N PHE A 25 3.50 3.62 15.53
CA PHE A 25 3.74 2.62 14.49
C PHE A 25 3.60 1.24 15.12
N ALA A 26 2.35 0.76 15.22
CA ALA A 26 2.05 -0.61 15.60
C ALA A 26 2.51 -1.55 14.48
N ALA A 27 3.08 -2.68 14.89
CA ALA A 27 3.64 -3.72 14.05
C ALA A 27 2.60 -4.61 13.33
N ASP A 28 1.41 -4.11 12.99
CA ASP A 28 0.43 -4.84 12.17
C ASP A 28 -0.19 -3.90 11.12
N GLY A 29 0.06 -4.19 9.83
CA GLY A 29 -0.46 -3.42 8.70
C GLY A 29 -1.92 -3.76 8.35
N LYS A 30 -2.49 -3.04 7.39
CA LYS A 30 -3.78 -3.37 6.74
C LYS A 30 -3.74 -4.81 6.23
N PHE A 31 -4.86 -5.52 6.41
CA PHE A 31 -4.99 -6.94 6.08
C PHE A 31 -4.69 -7.20 4.60
N ASN A 32 -4.09 -8.35 4.30
CA ASN A 32 -3.81 -8.73 2.92
C ASN A 32 -3.84 -10.24 2.76
N MET A 33 -4.53 -10.71 1.72
CA MET A 33 -4.63 -12.12 1.38
C MET A 33 -4.46 -12.36 -0.12
N SER A 34 -4.10 -13.58 -0.50
CA SER A 34 -4.04 -13.97 -1.91
C SER A 34 -4.47 -15.42 -2.11
N TYR A 35 -5.14 -15.66 -3.24
CA TYR A 35 -5.51 -17.01 -3.65
C TYR A 35 -4.30 -17.74 -4.25
N LEU A 36 -4.12 -19.01 -3.86
CA LEU A 36 -3.11 -19.93 -4.39
C LEU A 36 -3.81 -20.97 -5.26
N TYR A 37 -3.99 -20.66 -6.55
CA TYR A 37 -4.68 -21.53 -7.50
C TYR A 37 -3.72 -22.24 -8.46
N PHE A 38 -2.76 -21.49 -9.02
CA PHE A 38 -1.78 -22.04 -9.96
C PHE A 38 -0.57 -22.64 -9.25
N GLY A 39 0.01 -23.68 -9.86
CA GLY A 39 1.19 -24.38 -9.33
C GLY A 39 0.85 -25.52 -8.37
N SER A 40 1.81 -25.84 -7.52
CA SER A 40 1.74 -26.94 -6.54
C SER A 40 2.39 -26.55 -5.23
N THR A 41 2.12 -27.31 -4.17
CA THR A 41 2.67 -27.09 -2.83
C THR A 41 4.19 -27.09 -2.77
N SER A 42 4.85 -27.80 -3.69
CA SER A 42 6.31 -27.73 -3.88
C SER A 42 6.83 -26.33 -4.24
N THR A 43 5.99 -25.47 -4.82
CA THR A 43 6.32 -24.10 -5.26
C THR A 43 5.65 -23.02 -4.42
N TYR A 44 4.62 -23.36 -3.64
CA TYR A 44 3.82 -22.39 -2.88
C TYR A 44 4.67 -21.62 -1.86
N VAL A 45 5.59 -22.29 -1.15
CA VAL A 45 6.45 -21.62 -0.15
C VAL A 45 7.29 -20.51 -0.80
N GLN A 46 8.00 -20.83 -1.89
CA GLN A 46 8.81 -19.85 -2.63
C GLN A 46 7.95 -18.72 -3.21
N THR A 47 6.74 -19.06 -3.66
CA THR A 47 5.79 -18.07 -4.17
C THR A 47 5.36 -17.09 -3.07
N VAL A 48 5.07 -17.58 -1.87
CA VAL A 48 4.73 -16.73 -0.72
C VAL A 48 5.93 -15.90 -0.27
N GLU A 49 7.15 -16.44 -0.30
CA GLU A 49 8.37 -15.70 0.05
C GLU A 49 8.61 -14.50 -0.88
N ARG A 50 8.27 -14.62 -2.17
CA ARG A 50 8.33 -13.50 -3.13
C ARG A 50 7.45 -12.31 -2.74
N THR A 51 6.47 -12.51 -1.84
CA THR A 51 5.61 -11.44 -1.35
C THR A 51 6.28 -10.56 -0.28
N LYS A 52 7.50 -10.90 0.15
CA LYS A 52 8.29 -10.10 1.11
C LYS A 52 7.54 -9.81 2.42
N GLY A 53 6.77 -10.79 2.90
CA GLY A 53 5.97 -10.67 4.13
C GLY A 53 4.71 -9.83 3.99
N ALA A 54 4.27 -9.53 2.77
CA ALA A 54 3.06 -8.72 2.54
C ALA A 54 1.74 -9.44 2.84
N LEU A 55 1.74 -10.77 2.94
CA LEU A 55 0.53 -11.58 3.14
C LEU A 55 0.33 -11.96 4.60
N HIS A 56 -0.91 -11.82 5.07
CA HIS A 56 -1.36 -12.32 6.37
C HIS A 56 -2.07 -13.68 6.24
N VAL A 57 -2.75 -13.88 5.10
CA VAL A 57 -3.51 -15.10 4.78
C VAL A 57 -3.17 -15.57 3.37
N VAL A 58 -2.99 -16.87 3.21
CA VAL A 58 -3.00 -17.54 1.90
C VAL A 58 -4.23 -18.43 1.80
N SER A 59 -4.89 -18.40 0.63
CA SER A 59 -6.09 -19.19 0.38
C SER A 59 -5.85 -20.21 -0.74
N PRO A 60 -5.41 -21.44 -0.40
CA PRO A 60 -5.17 -22.49 -1.38
C PRO A 60 -6.43 -23.25 -1.76
N ASP A 61 -6.41 -23.85 -2.95
CA ASP A 61 -7.48 -24.65 -3.54
C ASP A 61 -7.56 -26.06 -2.93
N PHE A 62 -7.64 -26.16 -1.61
CA PHE A 62 -7.71 -27.46 -0.93
C PHE A 62 -9.12 -28.04 -0.87
N PHE A 63 -10.17 -27.21 -0.96
CA PHE A 63 -11.55 -27.66 -0.82
C PHE A 63 -12.33 -27.47 -2.13
N ASN A 64 -12.87 -28.59 -2.62
CA ASN A 64 -13.80 -28.67 -3.74
C ASN A 64 -15.08 -29.36 -3.29
N LEU A 65 -16.01 -29.57 -4.22
CA LEU A 65 -17.23 -30.31 -4.01
C LEU A 65 -17.21 -31.64 -4.79
N ASN A 66 -17.73 -32.70 -4.15
CA ASN A 66 -18.12 -33.92 -4.86
C ASN A 66 -19.46 -33.68 -5.57
N ALA A 67 -19.82 -34.56 -6.51
CA ALA A 67 -21.04 -34.43 -7.30
C ALA A 67 -22.34 -34.39 -6.46
N ASP A 68 -22.31 -34.90 -5.22
CA ASP A 68 -23.42 -34.87 -4.27
C ASP A 68 -23.45 -33.62 -3.36
N GLY A 69 -22.52 -32.68 -3.55
CA GLY A 69 -22.39 -31.47 -2.73
C GLY A 69 -21.65 -31.67 -1.41
N SER A 70 -21.08 -32.86 -1.15
CA SER A 70 -20.19 -33.09 -0.01
C SER A 70 -18.77 -32.54 -0.26
N LEU A 71 -17.99 -32.37 0.81
CA LEU A 71 -16.61 -31.86 0.74
C LEU A 71 -15.69 -32.84 -0.01
N LYS A 72 -14.93 -32.30 -0.95
CA LYS A 72 -13.84 -32.99 -1.65
C LYS A 72 -12.51 -32.31 -1.32
N LEU A 73 -11.61 -33.00 -0.63
CA LEU A 73 -10.25 -32.54 -0.44
C LEU A 73 -9.45 -32.73 -1.74
N THR A 74 -8.73 -31.70 -2.18
CA THR A 74 -7.88 -31.81 -3.36
C THR A 74 -6.56 -32.49 -3.04
N THR A 75 -5.90 -33.03 -4.07
CA THR A 75 -4.57 -33.63 -3.95
C THR A 75 -3.48 -32.61 -3.61
N LYS A 76 -3.80 -31.32 -3.63
CA LYS A 76 -2.88 -30.24 -3.25
C LYS A 76 -2.83 -30.01 -1.74
N LEU A 77 -3.73 -30.56 -0.94
CA LEU A 77 -3.68 -30.40 0.51
C LEU A 77 -2.33 -30.91 1.05
N SER A 78 -1.62 -30.06 1.79
CA SER A 78 -0.29 -30.37 2.32
C SER A 78 -0.11 -29.82 3.73
N THR A 79 0.08 -30.74 4.69
CA THR A 79 0.37 -30.39 6.09
C THR A 79 1.75 -29.77 6.27
N SER A 80 2.73 -30.13 5.43
CA SER A 80 4.05 -29.50 5.44
C SER A 80 3.99 -28.04 4.98
N PHE A 81 3.21 -27.74 3.94
CA PHE A 81 2.96 -26.35 3.53
C PHE A 81 2.27 -25.55 4.64
N ILE A 82 1.23 -26.12 5.27
CA ILE A 82 0.51 -25.46 6.38
C ILE A 82 1.46 -25.12 7.53
N ALA A 83 2.26 -26.09 7.98
CA ALA A 83 3.23 -25.87 9.04
C ALA A 83 4.26 -24.77 8.67
N GLU A 84 4.65 -24.69 7.40
CA GLU A 84 5.65 -23.71 6.95
C GLU A 84 5.10 -22.29 6.84
N MET A 85 3.81 -22.14 6.55
CA MET A 85 3.10 -20.86 6.65
C MET A 85 2.96 -20.43 8.12
N HIS A 86 2.61 -21.35 9.02
CA HIS A 86 2.50 -21.06 10.46
C HIS A 86 3.82 -20.58 11.07
N LYS A 87 4.96 -21.15 10.68
CA LYS A 87 6.29 -20.65 11.10
C LYS A 87 6.56 -19.20 10.67
N ARG A 88 5.90 -18.73 9.61
CA ARG A 88 6.00 -17.36 9.08
C ARG A 88 4.89 -16.46 9.60
N ASN A 89 4.08 -16.92 10.56
CA ASN A 89 2.89 -16.22 11.06
C ASN A 89 1.86 -15.91 9.95
N ILE A 90 1.77 -16.78 8.93
CA ILE A 90 0.80 -16.68 7.84
C ILE A 90 -0.28 -17.72 8.06
N LYS A 91 -1.54 -17.28 8.03
CA LYS A 91 -2.71 -18.16 8.14
C LYS A 91 -2.98 -18.88 6.82
N VAL A 92 -3.37 -20.16 6.90
CA VAL A 92 -3.81 -20.96 5.76
C VAL A 92 -5.31 -21.18 5.84
N VAL A 93 -6.04 -20.50 4.97
CA VAL A 93 -7.51 -20.45 4.94
C VAL A 93 -7.97 -20.94 3.57
N PRO A 94 -8.13 -22.26 3.35
CA PRO A 94 -8.50 -22.77 2.04
C PRO A 94 -9.82 -22.20 1.55
N PHE A 95 -9.97 -22.07 0.24
CA PHE A 95 -11.26 -21.71 -0.33
C PHE A 95 -12.04 -22.95 -0.78
N LEU A 96 -13.36 -22.88 -0.64
CA LEU A 96 -14.31 -23.88 -1.15
C LEU A 96 -14.92 -23.38 -2.44
N SER A 97 -14.69 -24.08 -3.55
CA SER A 97 -15.21 -23.69 -4.86
C SER A 97 -16.20 -24.70 -5.45
N ASN A 98 -17.23 -24.18 -6.12
CA ASN A 98 -18.08 -24.93 -7.05
C ASN A 98 -17.66 -24.79 -8.52
N HIS A 99 -16.53 -24.13 -8.81
CA HIS A 99 -16.01 -23.90 -10.17
C HIS A 99 -17.06 -23.31 -11.12
N TRP A 100 -17.87 -22.36 -10.62
CA TRP A 100 -18.96 -21.72 -11.36
C TRP A 100 -20.12 -22.67 -11.76
N ASP A 101 -20.10 -23.94 -11.34
CA ASP A 101 -21.20 -24.89 -11.58
C ASP A 101 -22.35 -24.63 -10.60
N ARG A 102 -23.43 -24.04 -11.13
CA ARG A 102 -24.62 -23.69 -10.38
C ARG A 102 -25.30 -24.90 -9.72
N GLU A 103 -25.41 -26.02 -10.44
CA GLU A 103 -26.13 -27.18 -9.93
C GLU A 103 -25.32 -27.88 -8.84
N LEU A 104 -23.99 -27.92 -8.99
CA LEU A 104 -23.10 -28.35 -7.93
C LEU A 104 -23.20 -27.47 -6.69
N GLY A 105 -23.25 -26.14 -6.87
CA GLY A 105 -23.48 -25.18 -5.78
C GLY A 105 -24.81 -25.44 -5.07
N ARG A 106 -25.90 -25.68 -5.81
CA ARG A 106 -27.21 -26.00 -5.24
C ARG A 106 -27.21 -27.32 -4.46
N ARG A 107 -26.53 -28.35 -4.94
CA ARG A 107 -26.35 -29.61 -4.19
C ARG A 107 -25.58 -29.39 -2.89
N ALA A 108 -24.53 -28.56 -2.91
CA ALA A 108 -23.82 -28.18 -1.70
C ALA A 108 -24.75 -27.44 -0.70
N LEU A 109 -25.61 -26.54 -1.17
CA LEU A 109 -26.59 -25.86 -0.32
C LEU A 109 -27.67 -26.81 0.23
N GLN A 110 -28.10 -27.79 -0.55
CA GLN A 110 -29.01 -28.85 -0.09
C GLN A 110 -28.33 -29.71 0.99
N ASN A 111 -27.03 -29.96 0.85
CA ASN A 111 -26.22 -30.74 1.79
C ASN A 111 -25.50 -29.89 2.87
N ARG A 112 -25.87 -28.61 3.04
CA ARG A 112 -25.10 -27.63 3.84
C ARG A 112 -24.84 -28.06 5.28
N GLU A 113 -25.76 -28.79 5.92
CA GLU A 113 -25.58 -29.26 7.28
C GLU A 113 -24.39 -30.23 7.38
N GLN A 114 -24.36 -31.25 6.53
CA GLN A 114 -23.28 -32.23 6.48
C GLN A 114 -21.99 -31.60 5.96
N LEU A 115 -22.07 -30.79 4.91
CA LEU A 115 -20.91 -30.10 4.33
C LEU A 115 -20.22 -29.21 5.37
N SER A 116 -20.96 -28.41 6.14
CA SER A 116 -20.40 -27.58 7.21
C SER A 116 -19.70 -28.41 8.29
N THR A 117 -20.23 -29.59 8.63
CA THR A 117 -19.57 -30.53 9.55
C THR A 117 -18.27 -31.08 8.95
N GLN A 118 -18.27 -31.45 7.66
CA GLN A 118 -17.08 -31.95 6.98
C GLN A 118 -15.98 -30.88 6.91
N ILE A 119 -16.34 -29.62 6.64
CA ILE A 119 -15.41 -28.48 6.64
C ILE A 119 -14.80 -28.29 8.03
N ALA A 120 -15.62 -28.27 9.08
CA ALA A 120 -15.14 -28.12 10.45
C ALA A 120 -14.18 -29.25 10.86
N ASN A 121 -14.51 -30.49 10.50
CA ASN A 121 -13.64 -31.64 10.73
C ASN A 121 -12.32 -31.51 9.98
N ALA A 122 -12.34 -31.12 8.69
CA ALA A 122 -11.13 -30.92 7.91
C ALA A 122 -10.24 -29.81 8.51
N ILE A 123 -10.82 -28.69 8.93
CA ILE A 123 -10.09 -27.60 9.60
C ILE A 123 -9.38 -28.11 10.85
N ALA A 124 -10.08 -28.88 11.70
CA ALA A 124 -9.51 -29.46 12.91
C ALA A 124 -8.41 -30.50 12.60
N THR A 125 -8.67 -31.42 11.67
CA THR A 125 -7.75 -32.51 11.32
C THR A 125 -6.43 -32.01 10.75
N TYR A 126 -6.47 -30.99 9.89
CA TYR A 126 -5.28 -30.50 9.19
C TYR A 126 -4.66 -29.24 9.80
N ASN A 127 -5.18 -28.80 10.95
CA ASN A 127 -4.78 -27.55 11.61
C ASN A 127 -4.86 -26.34 10.66
N LEU A 128 -5.93 -26.24 9.87
CA LEU A 128 -6.15 -25.07 9.01
C LEU A 128 -6.63 -23.89 9.85
N ASP A 129 -6.46 -22.67 9.36
CA ASP A 129 -6.84 -21.46 10.10
C ASP A 129 -8.26 -21.00 9.83
N GLY A 130 -8.97 -21.64 8.91
CA GLY A 130 -10.34 -21.26 8.57
C GLY A 130 -10.80 -21.77 7.22
N ILE A 131 -11.79 -21.08 6.66
CA ILE A 131 -12.37 -21.31 5.34
C ILE A 131 -12.76 -20.00 4.66
N ASN A 132 -12.46 -19.89 3.37
CA ASN A 132 -13.01 -18.88 2.47
C ASN A 132 -14.10 -19.53 1.59
N VAL A 133 -15.36 -19.14 1.76
CA VAL A 133 -16.47 -19.74 1.01
C VAL A 133 -16.64 -19.02 -0.32
N ASP A 134 -16.40 -19.73 -1.43
CA ASP A 134 -16.40 -19.21 -2.79
C ASP A 134 -17.38 -20.02 -3.67
N ILE A 135 -18.67 -19.94 -3.31
CA ILE A 135 -19.75 -20.56 -4.07
C ILE A 135 -20.35 -19.49 -4.99
N GLU A 136 -20.14 -19.68 -6.28
CA GLU A 136 -20.44 -18.70 -7.31
C GLU A 136 -21.58 -19.16 -8.23
N ASN A 137 -22.08 -18.25 -9.06
CA ASN A 137 -23.11 -18.52 -10.07
C ASN A 137 -24.42 -19.14 -9.52
N LEU A 138 -24.72 -18.95 -8.24
CA LEU A 138 -26.06 -19.17 -7.68
C LEU A 138 -27.02 -18.07 -8.15
N THR A 139 -28.22 -17.99 -7.57
CA THR A 139 -29.18 -16.91 -7.84
C THR A 139 -29.84 -16.41 -6.55
N GLU A 140 -30.65 -15.37 -6.65
CA GLU A 140 -31.47 -14.84 -5.56
C GLU A 140 -32.36 -15.89 -4.89
N THR A 141 -32.76 -16.94 -5.60
CA THR A 141 -33.57 -18.04 -5.03
C THR A 141 -32.78 -18.87 -4.03
N ASP A 142 -31.46 -18.87 -4.13
CA ASP A 142 -30.54 -19.68 -3.32
C ASP A 142 -29.98 -18.88 -2.13
N ARG A 143 -30.21 -17.56 -2.09
CA ARG A 143 -29.63 -16.60 -1.13
C ARG A 143 -29.77 -17.01 0.33
N ALA A 144 -30.97 -17.43 0.73
CA ALA A 144 -31.25 -17.81 2.11
C ALA A 144 -30.48 -19.08 2.51
N ALA A 145 -30.44 -20.08 1.64
CA ALA A 145 -29.72 -21.32 1.89
C ALA A 145 -28.20 -21.12 1.90
N TYR A 146 -27.68 -20.21 1.06
CA TYR A 146 -26.28 -19.83 1.08
C TYR A 146 -25.90 -19.13 2.39
N THR A 147 -26.69 -18.14 2.80
CA THR A 147 -26.51 -17.46 4.09
C THR A 147 -26.54 -18.43 5.27
N ASP A 148 -27.48 -19.38 5.25
CA ASP A 148 -27.59 -20.41 6.29
C ASP A 148 -26.38 -21.36 6.31
N MET A 149 -25.82 -21.72 5.15
CA MET A 149 -24.60 -22.51 5.09
C MET A 149 -23.43 -21.79 5.79
N VAL A 150 -23.23 -20.50 5.51
CA VAL A 150 -22.16 -19.71 6.16
C VAL A 150 -22.39 -19.60 7.68
N ARG A 151 -23.64 -19.38 8.12
CA ARG A 151 -24.02 -19.43 9.53
C ARG A 151 -23.68 -20.77 10.18
N LEU A 152 -23.98 -21.88 9.51
CA LEU A 152 -23.69 -23.24 10.00
C LEU A 152 -22.19 -23.50 10.10
N ILE A 153 -21.39 -23.11 9.10
CA ILE A 153 -19.92 -23.19 9.14
C ILE A 153 -19.40 -22.45 10.37
N ASN A 154 -19.78 -21.17 10.50
CA ASN A 154 -19.36 -20.33 11.62
C ASN A 154 -19.74 -20.91 12.99
N SER A 155 -20.90 -21.56 13.11
CA SER A 155 -21.32 -22.21 14.36
C SER A 155 -20.55 -23.48 14.71
N LYS A 156 -19.91 -24.12 13.72
CA LYS A 156 -19.25 -25.43 13.86
C LYS A 156 -17.73 -25.35 13.98
N ILE A 157 -17.12 -24.23 13.57
CA ILE A 157 -15.68 -24.04 13.71
C ILE A 157 -15.34 -23.24 14.99
N PRO A 158 -14.17 -23.46 15.61
CA PRO A 158 -13.77 -22.68 16.79
C PRO A 158 -13.70 -21.18 16.49
N ALA A 159 -14.09 -20.33 17.44
CA ALA A 159 -14.18 -18.86 17.25
C ALA A 159 -12.86 -18.15 16.89
N HIS A 160 -11.71 -18.80 17.06
CA HIS A 160 -10.41 -18.26 16.66
C HIS A 160 -10.02 -18.64 15.22
N LYS A 161 -10.81 -19.48 14.55
CA LYS A 161 -10.66 -19.86 13.14
C LYS A 161 -11.49 -18.91 12.28
N GLU A 162 -10.97 -18.62 11.11
CA GLU A 162 -11.53 -17.65 10.18
C GLU A 162 -12.68 -18.25 9.35
N VAL A 163 -13.78 -17.51 9.21
CA VAL A 163 -14.78 -17.69 8.15
C VAL A 163 -14.78 -16.45 7.29
N SER A 164 -14.46 -16.58 6.01
CA SER A 164 -14.61 -15.49 5.04
C SER A 164 -15.45 -15.94 3.85
N VAL A 165 -15.98 -14.98 3.10
CA VAL A 165 -16.83 -15.27 1.94
C VAL A 165 -16.36 -14.43 0.76
N ALA A 166 -16.10 -15.07 -0.38
CA ALA A 166 -15.94 -14.38 -1.64
C ALA A 166 -17.32 -13.97 -2.17
N VAL A 167 -17.49 -12.68 -2.47
CA VAL A 167 -18.77 -12.12 -2.92
C VAL A 167 -18.61 -11.40 -4.25
N ALA A 168 -19.58 -11.59 -5.14
CA ALA A 168 -19.64 -10.88 -6.41
C ALA A 168 -19.68 -9.37 -6.22
N ALA A 169 -18.86 -8.62 -6.94
CA ALA A 169 -19.01 -7.17 -7.02
C ALA A 169 -20.40 -6.76 -7.52
N ASN A 170 -21.06 -5.86 -6.79
CA ASN A 170 -22.42 -5.40 -7.11
C ASN A 170 -22.53 -3.87 -7.19
N PRO A 171 -21.78 -3.21 -8.10
CA PRO A 171 -21.69 -1.75 -8.18
C PRO A 171 -23.01 -1.05 -8.55
N PHE A 172 -24.02 -1.79 -8.99
CA PHE A 172 -25.32 -1.28 -9.41
C PHE A 172 -26.49 -1.81 -8.56
N GLY A 173 -26.21 -2.54 -7.47
CA GLY A 173 -27.23 -3.03 -6.54
C GLY A 173 -28.25 -3.98 -7.14
N SER A 174 -27.83 -4.89 -8.04
CA SER A 174 -28.71 -5.94 -8.55
C SER A 174 -29.08 -6.93 -7.46
N ASN A 175 -30.37 -7.16 -7.26
CA ASN A 175 -30.90 -8.14 -6.31
C ASN A 175 -31.36 -9.44 -7.00
N VAL A 176 -31.07 -9.59 -8.29
CA VAL A 176 -31.43 -10.76 -9.12
C VAL A 176 -30.21 -11.26 -9.88
N GLY A 177 -30.32 -12.49 -10.41
CA GLY A 177 -29.22 -13.20 -11.04
C GLY A 177 -28.14 -13.58 -10.04
N TRP A 178 -26.94 -13.86 -10.54
CA TRP A 178 -25.84 -14.34 -9.71
C TRP A 178 -25.37 -13.35 -8.65
N LYS A 179 -25.42 -12.04 -8.92
CA LYS A 179 -25.16 -11.01 -7.90
C LYS A 179 -26.20 -11.02 -6.77
N GLY A 180 -27.42 -11.46 -7.10
CA GLY A 180 -28.52 -11.60 -6.16
C GLY A 180 -28.35 -12.73 -5.16
N SER A 181 -27.41 -13.66 -5.32
CA SER A 181 -27.22 -14.76 -4.36
C SER A 181 -26.61 -14.30 -3.03
N TYR A 182 -25.95 -13.14 -2.99
CA TYR A 182 -25.19 -12.67 -1.84
C TYR A 182 -25.98 -11.67 -0.99
N ASP A 183 -26.43 -12.11 0.19
CA ASP A 183 -26.92 -11.19 1.23
C ASP A 183 -25.72 -10.61 1.99
N TYR A 184 -25.18 -9.50 1.51
CA TYR A 184 -23.97 -8.88 2.08
C TYR A 184 -24.08 -8.65 3.60
N LYS A 185 -25.24 -8.18 4.06
CA LYS A 185 -25.47 -7.87 5.47
C LYS A 185 -25.44 -9.15 6.31
N GLN A 186 -26.19 -10.16 5.92
CA GLN A 186 -26.28 -11.40 6.69
C GLN A 186 -25.01 -12.25 6.57
N LEU A 187 -24.38 -12.31 5.39
CA LEU A 187 -23.09 -12.99 5.22
C LEU A 187 -22.02 -12.36 6.12
N ALA A 188 -21.92 -11.03 6.17
CA ALA A 188 -20.97 -10.33 7.05
C ALA A 188 -21.28 -10.52 8.55
N ALA A 189 -22.52 -10.85 8.92
CA ALA A 189 -22.87 -11.17 10.31
C ALA A 189 -22.30 -12.53 10.75
N TYR A 190 -22.05 -13.44 9.81
CA TYR A 190 -21.56 -14.80 10.05
C TYR A 190 -20.14 -15.06 9.53
N SER A 191 -19.43 -14.02 9.08
CA SER A 191 -18.06 -14.11 8.61
C SER A 191 -17.17 -13.03 9.22
N ASP A 192 -15.86 -13.27 9.27
CA ASP A 192 -14.84 -12.31 9.66
C ASP A 192 -14.70 -11.17 8.64
N TYR A 193 -14.86 -11.48 7.35
CA TYR A 193 -14.90 -10.50 6.28
C TYR A 193 -15.57 -11.03 5.01
N LEU A 194 -15.94 -10.09 4.13
CA LEU A 194 -16.31 -10.33 2.76
C LEU A 194 -15.14 -9.92 1.85
N MET A 195 -14.66 -10.85 1.03
CA MET A 195 -13.74 -10.59 -0.07
C MET A 195 -14.58 -10.18 -1.28
N ILE A 196 -14.61 -8.89 -1.59
CA ILE A 196 -15.36 -8.38 -2.74
C ILE A 196 -14.53 -8.61 -3.99
N MET A 197 -15.02 -9.47 -4.89
CA MET A 197 -14.39 -9.74 -6.19
C MET A 197 -14.61 -8.56 -7.15
N ALA A 198 -13.96 -7.43 -6.84
CA ALA A 198 -14.06 -6.14 -7.54
C ALA A 198 -13.25 -6.13 -8.85
N TYR A 199 -13.43 -7.18 -9.65
CA TYR A 199 -12.84 -7.39 -10.96
C TYR A 199 -13.84 -8.09 -11.88
N ASP A 200 -13.43 -8.33 -13.13
CA ASP A 200 -14.30 -8.80 -14.20
C ASP A 200 -15.49 -7.86 -14.45
N GLU A 201 -15.23 -6.55 -14.42
CA GLU A 201 -16.15 -5.53 -14.95
C GLU A 201 -16.42 -5.78 -16.44
N ASN A 202 -15.36 -6.11 -17.19
CA ASN A 202 -15.41 -6.68 -18.52
C ASN A 202 -14.73 -8.05 -18.46
N TYR A 203 -15.37 -9.08 -18.98
CA TYR A 203 -15.03 -10.48 -18.72
C TYR A 203 -15.03 -11.34 -19.99
N SER A 204 -14.71 -12.63 -19.83
CA SER A 204 -14.67 -13.59 -20.94
C SER A 204 -16.06 -13.73 -21.58
N GLY A 205 -16.14 -13.47 -22.89
CA GLY A 205 -17.38 -13.48 -23.66
C GLY A 205 -17.93 -12.10 -24.00
N ASP A 206 -17.44 -11.02 -23.37
CA ASP A 206 -17.83 -9.67 -23.75
C ASP A 206 -17.31 -9.33 -25.15
N LEU A 207 -18.18 -8.78 -26.00
CA LEU A 207 -17.85 -8.42 -27.38
C LEU A 207 -17.00 -7.15 -27.47
N THR A 208 -17.03 -6.31 -26.44
CA THR A 208 -16.32 -5.02 -26.43
C THR A 208 -15.18 -5.05 -25.41
N PRO A 209 -13.95 -4.68 -25.80
CA PRO A 209 -12.84 -4.58 -24.87
C PRO A 209 -13.05 -3.47 -23.83
N GLY A 210 -12.82 -3.77 -22.56
CA GLY A 210 -12.89 -2.80 -21.47
C GLY A 210 -12.04 -3.17 -20.26
N PRO A 211 -11.88 -2.26 -19.29
CA PRO A 211 -11.08 -2.48 -18.09
C PRO A 211 -11.57 -3.69 -17.27
N VAL A 212 -10.65 -4.45 -16.70
CA VAL A 212 -10.99 -5.56 -15.80
C VAL A 212 -11.57 -5.06 -14.49
N ALA A 213 -11.07 -3.92 -14.00
CA ALA A 213 -11.50 -3.31 -12.74
C ALA A 213 -11.27 -1.79 -12.79
N SER A 214 -12.15 -1.04 -13.45
CA SER A 214 -12.04 0.43 -13.44
C SER A 214 -12.21 1.01 -12.03
N ASP A 215 -11.59 2.15 -11.78
CA ASP A 215 -11.72 2.86 -10.49
C ASP A 215 -13.18 3.14 -10.12
N ALA A 216 -14.01 3.54 -11.09
CA ALA A 216 -15.42 3.81 -10.87
C ALA A 216 -16.20 2.54 -10.47
N PHE A 217 -15.91 1.39 -11.10
CA PHE A 217 -16.51 0.10 -10.76
C PHE A 217 -16.11 -0.38 -9.36
N VAL A 218 -14.82 -0.29 -9.05
CA VAL A 218 -14.26 -0.69 -7.75
C VAL A 218 -14.85 0.14 -6.63
N LYS A 219 -14.85 1.48 -6.77
CA LYS A 219 -15.44 2.40 -5.78
C LYS A 219 -16.90 2.10 -5.50
N ARG A 220 -17.71 1.95 -6.55
CA ARG A 220 -19.14 1.62 -6.41
C ARG A 220 -19.35 0.27 -5.71
N SER A 221 -18.46 -0.69 -5.90
CA SER A 221 -18.55 -2.00 -5.25
C SER A 221 -18.21 -1.94 -3.76
N ILE A 222 -17.20 -1.15 -3.38
CA ILE A 222 -16.91 -0.86 -1.96
C ILE A 222 -18.09 -0.13 -1.33
N GLU A 223 -18.58 0.94 -1.97
CA GLU A 223 -19.71 1.75 -1.50
C GLU A 223 -20.97 0.91 -1.35
N TYR A 224 -21.24 0.00 -2.30
CA TYR A 224 -22.37 -0.93 -2.18
C TYR A 224 -22.26 -1.76 -0.90
N ALA A 225 -21.12 -2.39 -0.62
CA ALA A 225 -20.94 -3.20 0.58
C ALA A 225 -21.16 -2.40 1.86
N LEU A 226 -20.59 -1.20 1.95
CA LEU A 226 -20.77 -0.29 3.09
C LEU A 226 -22.24 0.12 3.25
N ASN A 227 -22.92 0.43 2.14
CA ASN A 227 -24.33 0.82 2.13
C ASN A 227 -25.28 -0.33 2.51
N GLN A 228 -24.86 -1.59 2.36
CA GLN A 228 -25.60 -2.75 2.90
C GLN A 228 -25.43 -2.91 4.42
N GLY A 229 -24.62 -2.06 5.07
CA GLY A 229 -24.35 -2.12 6.50
C GLY A 229 -23.21 -3.07 6.89
N VAL A 230 -22.38 -3.48 5.93
CA VAL A 230 -21.14 -4.22 6.22
C VAL A 230 -20.15 -3.28 6.90
N SER A 231 -19.63 -3.66 8.06
CA SER A 231 -18.58 -2.88 8.73
C SER A 231 -17.35 -2.76 7.84
N LYS A 232 -16.74 -1.57 7.77
CA LYS A 232 -15.51 -1.31 7.02
C LYS A 232 -14.37 -2.28 7.39
N GLU A 233 -14.32 -2.71 8.67
CA GLU A 233 -13.35 -3.69 9.20
C GLU A 233 -13.56 -5.13 8.69
N LYS A 234 -14.66 -5.36 7.95
CA LYS A 234 -15.03 -6.63 7.31
C LYS A 234 -15.03 -6.54 5.78
N VAL A 235 -14.61 -5.42 5.19
CA VAL A 235 -14.55 -5.25 3.74
C VAL A 235 -13.12 -5.48 3.24
N VAL A 236 -12.93 -6.50 2.43
CA VAL A 236 -11.66 -6.80 1.75
C VAL A 236 -11.83 -6.55 0.26
N LEU A 237 -10.99 -5.67 -0.30
CA LEU A 237 -11.01 -5.33 -1.72
C LEU A 237 -10.25 -6.36 -2.55
N GLY A 238 -10.94 -7.07 -3.44
CA GLY A 238 -10.35 -7.96 -4.44
C GLY A 238 -9.66 -7.19 -5.57
N ILE A 239 -8.40 -7.53 -5.85
CA ILE A 239 -7.57 -6.95 -6.90
C ILE A 239 -7.19 -8.04 -7.92
N PRO A 240 -7.42 -7.82 -9.23
CA PRO A 240 -7.04 -8.80 -10.24
C PRO A 240 -5.57 -8.68 -10.60
N PHE A 241 -4.87 -9.80 -10.57
CA PHE A 241 -3.51 -9.96 -11.08
C PHE A 241 -3.48 -10.48 -12.52
N PHE A 242 -4.60 -10.33 -13.24
CA PHE A 242 -4.76 -10.72 -14.63
C PHE A 242 -5.44 -9.62 -15.45
N GLY A 243 -5.26 -9.72 -16.76
CA GLY A 243 -5.95 -8.97 -17.80
C GLY A 243 -6.88 -9.83 -18.64
N ARG A 244 -7.63 -9.16 -19.52
CA ARG A 244 -8.55 -9.74 -20.49
C ARG A 244 -8.13 -9.30 -21.89
N ALA A 245 -8.06 -10.23 -22.83
CA ALA A 245 -7.58 -10.04 -24.18
C ALA A 245 -8.69 -10.21 -25.23
N TRP A 246 -8.68 -9.33 -26.23
CA TRP A 246 -9.58 -9.34 -27.37
C TRP A 246 -8.81 -9.25 -28.68
N SER A 247 -9.29 -9.95 -29.71
CA SER A 247 -8.81 -9.78 -31.08
C SER A 247 -9.72 -8.83 -31.85
N ALA A 248 -9.14 -8.06 -32.78
CA ALA A 248 -9.88 -7.09 -33.59
C ALA A 248 -10.91 -7.76 -34.53
N ASP A 249 -10.73 -9.03 -34.87
CA ASP A 249 -11.65 -9.83 -35.68
C ASP A 249 -12.78 -10.49 -34.87
N GLY A 250 -12.78 -10.33 -33.54
CA GLY A 250 -13.80 -10.88 -32.64
C GLY A 250 -13.70 -12.39 -32.39
N THR A 251 -12.64 -13.06 -32.84
CA THR A 251 -12.41 -14.49 -32.57
C THR A 251 -11.97 -14.77 -31.13
N MET A 252 -11.37 -13.78 -30.47
CA MET A 252 -11.00 -13.80 -29.06
C MET A 252 -11.76 -12.71 -28.31
N ASN A 253 -12.55 -13.10 -27.31
CA ASN A 253 -13.42 -12.20 -26.53
C ASN A 253 -13.17 -12.37 -25.03
N GLY A 254 -12.31 -11.52 -24.45
CA GLY A 254 -12.02 -11.48 -23.01
C GLY A 254 -11.21 -12.67 -22.48
N ALA A 255 -10.28 -13.21 -23.28
CA ALA A 255 -9.41 -14.30 -22.85
C ALA A 255 -8.49 -13.87 -21.69
N GLY A 256 -8.35 -14.73 -20.67
CA GLY A 256 -7.53 -14.40 -19.49
C GLY A 256 -6.04 -14.42 -19.80
N VAL A 257 -5.30 -13.42 -19.30
CA VAL A 257 -3.84 -13.30 -19.44
C VAL A 257 -3.25 -12.79 -18.13
N SER A 258 -2.23 -13.46 -17.57
CA SER A 258 -1.55 -12.95 -16.36
C SER A 258 -0.89 -11.59 -16.63
N ASN A 259 -0.92 -10.66 -15.67
CA ASN A 259 -0.39 -9.31 -15.87
C ASN A 259 1.08 -9.31 -16.32
N TRP A 260 1.93 -10.17 -15.74
CA TRP A 260 3.34 -10.26 -16.11
C TRP A 260 3.59 -10.68 -17.58
N ARG A 261 2.62 -11.34 -18.22
CA ARG A 261 2.73 -11.73 -19.64
C ARG A 261 2.45 -10.57 -20.59
N VAL A 262 1.74 -9.54 -20.15
CA VAL A 262 1.32 -8.45 -21.04
C VAL A 262 2.51 -7.64 -21.55
N PRO A 263 3.48 -7.21 -20.71
CA PRO A 263 4.70 -6.58 -21.20
C PRO A 263 5.53 -7.46 -22.13
N GLU A 264 5.56 -8.78 -21.92
CA GLU A 264 6.27 -9.72 -22.80
C GLU A 264 5.66 -9.76 -24.20
N LEU A 265 4.33 -9.85 -24.30
CA LEU A 265 3.62 -9.82 -25.59
C LEU A 265 3.88 -8.52 -26.34
N VAL A 266 3.77 -7.37 -25.65
CA VAL A 266 4.00 -6.06 -26.24
C VAL A 266 5.44 -5.90 -26.73
N LYS A 267 6.42 -6.40 -25.95
CA LYS A 267 7.83 -6.39 -26.34
C LYS A 267 8.09 -7.31 -27.54
N LYS A 268 7.50 -8.50 -27.56
CA LYS A 268 7.71 -9.51 -28.63
C LYS A 268 7.17 -9.01 -29.97
N TYR A 269 5.94 -8.50 -30.00
CA TYR A 269 5.24 -8.19 -31.24
C TYR A 269 5.32 -6.73 -31.68
N GLY A 270 5.95 -5.86 -30.89
CA GLY A 270 5.97 -4.42 -31.17
C GLY A 270 4.58 -3.81 -30.93
N GLY A 271 4.38 -3.25 -29.74
CA GLY A 271 3.14 -2.60 -29.37
C GLY A 271 3.34 -1.45 -28.41
N ARG A 272 2.25 -1.05 -27.74
CA ARG A 272 2.29 -0.02 -26.69
C ARG A 272 1.40 -0.40 -25.52
N ILE A 273 1.82 0.04 -24.34
CA ILE A 273 1.01 0.05 -23.12
C ILE A 273 0.68 1.51 -22.82
N VAL A 274 -0.59 1.79 -22.59
CA VAL A 274 -1.11 3.12 -22.23
C VAL A 274 -1.87 2.99 -20.91
N TYR A 275 -1.66 3.94 -20.01
CA TYR A 275 -2.48 4.11 -18.82
C TYR A 275 -3.69 4.98 -19.15
N ASP A 276 -4.89 4.43 -19.01
CA ASP A 276 -6.14 5.15 -19.22
C ASP A 276 -6.51 5.92 -17.94
N ALA A 277 -6.30 7.23 -17.95
CA ALA A 277 -6.53 8.07 -16.77
C ALA A 277 -8.01 8.08 -16.30
N PRO A 278 -9.03 8.11 -17.18
CA PRO A 278 -10.43 8.03 -16.77
C PRO A 278 -10.79 6.73 -16.02
N THR A 279 -10.37 5.57 -16.51
CA THR A 279 -10.68 4.29 -15.84
C THR A 279 -9.66 3.90 -14.77
N LYS A 280 -8.49 4.55 -14.75
CA LYS A 280 -7.31 4.19 -13.95
C LYS A 280 -6.87 2.74 -14.17
N SER A 281 -6.88 2.30 -15.43
CA SER A 281 -6.50 0.94 -15.83
C SER A 281 -5.48 0.97 -16.97
N ALA A 282 -4.71 -0.11 -17.11
CA ALA A 282 -3.75 -0.23 -18.19
C ALA A 282 -4.36 -0.92 -19.41
N LYS A 283 -3.97 -0.46 -20.60
CA LYS A 283 -4.36 -1.05 -21.88
C LYS A 283 -3.13 -1.28 -22.76
N ALA A 284 -2.96 -2.50 -23.22
CA ALA A 284 -1.97 -2.88 -24.20
C ALA A 284 -2.62 -3.05 -25.59
N THR A 285 -1.91 -2.63 -26.63
CA THR A 285 -2.27 -2.91 -28.03
C THR A 285 -1.03 -3.35 -28.80
N PHE A 286 -1.13 -4.46 -29.53
CA PHE A 286 -0.07 -4.99 -30.38
C PHE A 286 -0.66 -5.76 -31.57
N THR A 287 0.15 -5.99 -32.59
CA THR A 287 -0.23 -6.76 -33.78
C THR A 287 0.77 -7.88 -33.99
N VAL A 288 0.28 -9.11 -34.08
CA VAL A 288 1.05 -10.28 -34.53
C VAL A 288 1.00 -10.29 -36.05
N ALA A 289 2.13 -10.17 -36.73
CA ALA A 289 2.17 -10.16 -38.18
C ALA A 289 1.99 -11.58 -38.75
N PRO A 290 1.47 -11.72 -39.99
CA PRO A 290 1.50 -13.00 -40.69
C PRO A 290 2.94 -13.53 -40.79
N GLY A 291 3.18 -14.74 -40.27
CA GLY A 291 4.50 -15.38 -40.26
C GLY A 291 5.28 -15.22 -38.97
N ASP A 292 4.84 -14.38 -38.02
CA ASP A 292 5.43 -14.31 -36.69
C ASP A 292 5.23 -15.62 -35.92
N GLU A 293 6.19 -15.95 -35.05
CA GLU A 293 6.08 -17.08 -34.14
C GLU A 293 4.95 -16.84 -33.13
N VAL A 294 3.91 -17.68 -33.21
CA VAL A 294 2.73 -17.67 -32.34
C VAL A 294 3.10 -17.81 -30.86
N THR A 295 2.44 -17.04 -30.00
CA THR A 295 2.54 -17.21 -28.53
C THR A 295 1.30 -17.93 -28.01
N VAL A 296 1.49 -18.96 -27.20
CA VAL A 296 0.42 -19.68 -26.49
C VAL A 296 0.56 -19.45 -24.98
N ILE A 297 -0.52 -19.01 -24.33
CA ILE A 297 -0.60 -18.77 -22.89
C ILE A 297 -1.79 -19.58 -22.34
N GLY A 298 -1.52 -20.69 -21.66
CA GLY A 298 -2.58 -21.61 -21.26
C GLY A 298 -3.32 -22.15 -22.48
N SER A 299 -4.63 -21.91 -22.55
CA SER A 299 -5.47 -22.22 -23.72
C SER A 299 -5.57 -21.09 -24.74
N THR A 300 -5.02 -19.91 -24.44
CA THR A 300 -5.12 -18.71 -25.29
C THR A 300 -4.00 -18.70 -26.32
N THR A 301 -4.35 -18.59 -27.61
CA THR A 301 -3.39 -18.52 -28.72
C THR A 301 -3.41 -17.15 -29.37
N PHE A 302 -2.25 -16.51 -29.49
CA PHE A 302 -2.06 -15.24 -30.17
C PHE A 302 -1.46 -15.49 -31.57
N SER A 303 -2.32 -15.71 -32.56
CA SER A 303 -1.97 -15.86 -33.97
C SER A 303 -1.93 -14.51 -34.69
N ALA A 304 -1.70 -14.50 -36.00
CA ALA A 304 -1.75 -13.25 -36.79
C ALA A 304 -3.06 -12.48 -36.54
N GLY A 305 -2.93 -11.21 -36.17
CA GLY A 305 -4.08 -10.40 -35.74
C GLY A 305 -3.68 -9.21 -34.88
N THR A 306 -4.60 -8.28 -34.69
CA THR A 306 -4.43 -7.15 -33.78
C THR A 306 -5.17 -7.42 -32.48
N TYR A 307 -4.51 -7.19 -31.36
CA TYR A 307 -5.03 -7.51 -30.03
C TYR A 307 -5.09 -6.28 -29.14
N THR A 308 -6.12 -6.23 -28.31
CA THR A 308 -6.25 -5.29 -27.19
C THR A 308 -6.31 -6.09 -25.90
N ILE A 309 -5.48 -5.74 -24.92
CA ILE A 309 -5.53 -6.32 -23.58
C ILE A 309 -5.77 -5.21 -22.57
N TRP A 310 -6.82 -5.32 -21.77
CA TRP A 310 -6.98 -4.50 -20.57
C TRP A 310 -6.50 -5.30 -19.37
N PHE A 311 -5.68 -4.69 -18.52
CA PHE A 311 -5.01 -5.37 -17.42
C PHE A 311 -4.64 -4.40 -16.30
N GLU A 312 -4.04 -4.94 -15.23
CA GLU A 312 -3.54 -4.14 -14.12
C GLU A 312 -2.01 -4.05 -14.14
N ASN A 313 -1.49 -2.83 -14.14
CA ASN A 313 -0.06 -2.55 -13.99
C ASN A 313 0.22 -1.88 -12.64
N GLU A 314 1.47 -1.53 -12.38
CA GLU A 314 1.87 -0.86 -11.12
C GLU A 314 1.02 0.38 -10.81
N ALA A 315 0.76 1.24 -11.79
CA ALA A 315 0.00 2.46 -11.58
C ALA A 315 -1.47 2.18 -11.19
N SER A 316 -2.11 1.20 -11.83
CA SER A 316 -3.51 0.86 -11.54
C SER A 316 -3.68 0.09 -10.22
N ILE A 317 -2.73 -0.79 -9.88
CA ILE A 317 -2.71 -1.48 -8.57
C ILE A 317 -2.52 -0.47 -7.44
N LYS A 318 -1.57 0.47 -7.56
CA LYS A 318 -1.34 1.54 -6.58
C LYS A 318 -2.60 2.36 -6.29
N GLU A 319 -3.38 2.69 -7.33
CA GLU A 319 -4.66 3.38 -7.17
C GLU A 319 -5.67 2.56 -6.37
N LYS A 320 -5.77 1.25 -6.60
CA LYS A 320 -6.64 0.35 -5.83
C LYS A 320 -6.19 0.21 -4.39
N LEU A 321 -4.88 0.08 -4.14
CA LEU A 321 -4.31 0.06 -2.78
C LEU A 321 -4.66 1.33 -1.99
N ARG A 322 -4.63 2.49 -2.65
CA ARG A 322 -5.03 3.77 -2.04
C ARG A 322 -6.50 3.78 -1.62
N LEU A 323 -7.38 3.08 -2.32
CA LEU A 323 -8.81 3.01 -1.95
C LEU A 323 -9.01 2.36 -0.57
N VAL A 324 -8.11 1.46 -0.16
CA VAL A 324 -8.17 0.83 1.18
C VAL A 324 -8.09 1.88 2.28
N GLY A 325 -7.10 2.78 2.20
CA GLY A 325 -6.97 3.90 3.12
C GLY A 325 -8.06 4.96 2.93
N GLN A 326 -8.50 5.21 1.69
CA GLN A 326 -9.54 6.20 1.39
C GLN A 326 -10.90 5.85 2.03
N TYR A 327 -11.31 4.58 1.96
CA TYR A 327 -12.56 4.10 2.58
C TYR A 327 -12.36 3.54 3.99
N ASP A 328 -11.11 3.51 4.46
CA ASP A 328 -10.68 2.92 5.72
C ASP A 328 -11.22 1.49 5.92
N ILE A 329 -11.15 0.69 4.85
CA ILE A 329 -11.59 -0.72 4.85
C ILE A 329 -10.48 -1.65 5.37
N LYS A 330 -10.84 -2.90 5.65
CA LYS A 330 -9.97 -3.91 6.28
C LYS A 330 -8.64 -4.09 5.57
N GLY A 331 -8.67 -4.19 4.24
CA GLY A 331 -7.50 -4.60 3.47
C GLY A 331 -7.81 -5.08 2.06
N THR A 332 -6.91 -5.89 1.50
CA THR A 332 -7.01 -6.42 0.13
C THR A 332 -6.98 -7.94 0.05
N GLY A 333 -7.59 -8.46 -1.01
CA GLY A 333 -7.44 -9.82 -1.49
C GLY A 333 -6.99 -9.79 -2.95
N SER A 334 -6.29 -10.80 -3.45
CA SER A 334 -5.84 -10.81 -4.86
C SER A 334 -6.09 -12.13 -5.56
N TRP A 335 -6.59 -12.06 -6.80
CA TRP A 335 -6.75 -13.20 -7.69
C TRP A 335 -5.81 -13.09 -8.90
N SER A 336 -4.82 -13.97 -9.06
CA SER A 336 -4.25 -14.78 -7.99
C SER A 336 -2.74 -14.64 -7.95
N LEU A 337 -2.13 -15.05 -6.83
CA LEU A 337 -0.69 -15.07 -6.69
C LEU A 337 -0.04 -15.81 -7.88
N THR A 338 1.14 -15.35 -8.31
CA THR A 338 1.89 -15.74 -9.52
C THR A 338 1.48 -15.07 -10.83
N GLN A 339 0.38 -14.32 -10.85
CA GLN A 339 -0.07 -13.64 -12.06
C GLN A 339 0.37 -12.16 -12.11
N GLU A 340 0.76 -11.59 -10.97
CA GLU A 340 1.20 -10.20 -10.84
C GLU A 340 2.52 -9.90 -11.57
N GLU A 341 2.73 -8.64 -11.94
CA GLU A 341 4.01 -8.19 -12.51
C GLU A 341 5.17 -8.30 -11.51
N ALA A 342 6.38 -8.49 -12.02
CA ALA A 342 7.60 -8.42 -11.22
C ALA A 342 7.69 -7.06 -10.52
N GLY A 343 8.10 -7.05 -9.25
CA GLY A 343 8.20 -5.83 -8.44
C GLY A 343 6.89 -5.39 -7.77
N THR A 344 5.74 -6.04 -8.05
CA THR A 344 4.46 -5.73 -7.37
C THR A 344 4.61 -5.67 -5.85
N TRP A 345 5.30 -6.65 -5.28
CA TRP A 345 5.53 -6.77 -3.83
C TRP A 345 6.55 -5.78 -3.27
N ASP A 346 7.29 -5.05 -4.10
CA ASP A 346 8.25 -4.03 -3.65
C ASP A 346 7.55 -2.77 -3.16
N TYR A 347 6.36 -2.48 -3.69
CA TYR A 347 5.55 -1.32 -3.27
C TYR A 347 4.29 -1.72 -2.51
N TYR A 348 3.80 -2.95 -2.66
CA TYR A 348 2.47 -3.37 -2.19
C TYR A 348 2.19 -3.01 -0.73
N SER A 349 2.99 -3.52 0.21
CA SER A 349 2.77 -3.30 1.65
C SER A 349 2.79 -1.81 2.01
N ARG A 350 3.70 -1.03 1.42
CA ARG A 350 3.79 0.41 1.69
C ARG A 350 2.55 1.16 1.23
N TRP A 351 2.12 0.88 0.01
CA TRP A 351 0.94 1.53 -0.58
C TRP A 351 -0.36 1.13 0.11
N LEU A 352 -0.51 -0.15 0.41
CA LEU A 352 -1.64 -0.68 1.17
C LEU A 352 -1.77 0.01 2.54
N ASN A 353 -0.64 0.31 3.19
CA ASN A 353 -0.59 0.93 4.51
C ASN A 353 -0.56 2.47 4.49
N GLY A 354 -0.80 3.11 3.33
CA GLY A 354 -0.77 4.57 3.24
C GLY A 354 0.61 5.19 3.47
N ARG A 355 1.68 4.39 3.43
CA ARG A 355 3.07 4.81 3.63
C ARG A 355 3.73 5.16 2.30
N PHE A 356 3.18 6.12 1.59
CA PHE A 356 3.68 6.54 0.29
C PHE A 356 3.44 8.04 0.03
N PHE A 357 4.27 8.62 -0.82
CA PHE A 357 4.10 9.99 -1.30
C PHE A 357 4.22 10.02 -2.82
N ILE A 358 3.17 10.52 -3.49
CA ILE A 358 3.06 10.50 -4.95
C ILE A 358 4.15 11.39 -5.58
N ASP A 359 4.48 12.49 -4.91
CA ASP A 359 5.49 13.46 -5.35
C ASP A 359 6.93 13.01 -5.09
N THR A 360 7.15 11.81 -4.55
CA THR A 360 8.50 11.27 -4.29
C THR A 360 8.86 10.06 -5.13
N GLU A 361 7.93 9.44 -5.87
CA GLU A 361 8.17 8.16 -6.55
C GLU A 361 9.38 8.16 -7.49
N LYS A 362 9.63 9.27 -8.17
CA LYS A 362 10.76 9.46 -9.10
C LYS A 362 11.80 10.46 -8.59
N HIS A 363 11.72 10.82 -7.31
CA HIS A 363 12.57 11.83 -6.71
C HIS A 363 13.90 11.22 -6.25
N TRP A 364 15.02 11.94 -6.39
CA TRP A 364 16.35 11.42 -6.02
C TRP A 364 16.43 11.00 -4.53
N ALA A 365 15.75 11.74 -3.66
CA ALA A 365 15.67 11.46 -2.23
C ALA A 365 14.59 10.43 -1.83
N ALA A 366 13.98 9.70 -2.77
CA ALA A 366 12.85 8.81 -2.47
C ALA A 366 13.15 7.81 -1.34
N GLN A 367 14.31 7.16 -1.39
CA GLN A 367 14.72 6.18 -0.37
C GLN A 367 14.98 6.84 0.98
N ASP A 368 15.64 8.00 0.98
CA ASP A 368 15.90 8.77 2.21
C ASP A 368 14.59 9.20 2.87
N ILE A 369 13.63 9.68 2.08
CA ILE A 369 12.29 10.10 2.56
C ILE A 369 11.54 8.92 3.18
N LEU A 370 11.59 7.75 2.53
CA LEU A 370 10.97 6.53 3.06
C LEU A 370 11.62 6.11 4.37
N ALA A 371 12.96 6.12 4.46
CA ALA A 371 13.66 5.82 5.70
C ALA A 371 13.26 6.77 6.84
N MET A 372 13.08 8.06 6.55
CA MET A 372 12.64 9.04 7.54
C MET A 372 11.19 8.84 7.99
N LEU A 373 10.33 8.35 7.09
CA LEU A 373 8.96 7.97 7.42
C LEU A 373 8.94 6.75 8.34
N ASP A 374 9.72 5.72 8.02
CA ASP A 374 9.79 4.47 8.80
C ASP A 374 10.36 4.71 10.20
N LYS A 375 11.33 5.64 10.35
CA LYS A 375 11.84 6.07 11.65
C LYS A 375 10.90 7.03 12.41
N GLY A 376 9.86 7.53 11.76
CA GLY A 376 8.95 8.54 12.32
C GLY A 376 9.57 9.94 12.48
N TRP A 377 10.76 10.18 11.93
CA TRP A 377 11.51 11.43 12.05
C TRP A 377 10.95 12.53 11.15
N MET A 378 10.44 12.16 9.97
CA MET A 378 9.75 13.07 9.07
C MET A 378 8.42 12.47 8.61
N VAL A 379 7.40 13.32 8.49
CA VAL A 379 6.06 12.96 7.98
C VAL A 379 5.70 13.80 6.77
N GLY A 380 4.67 13.39 6.03
CA GLY A 380 4.15 14.13 4.89
C GLY A 380 3.57 15.50 5.26
N THR A 381 3.50 16.38 4.28
CA THR A 381 2.74 17.65 4.37
C THR A 381 1.25 17.46 4.14
N SER A 382 0.88 16.33 3.54
CA SER A 382 -0.48 15.81 3.44
C SER A 382 -0.41 14.28 3.43
N PRO A 383 -1.56 13.56 3.49
CA PRO A 383 -1.57 12.10 3.42
C PRO A 383 -0.91 11.52 2.16
N LEU A 384 -0.79 12.30 1.06
CA LEU A 384 -0.27 11.82 -0.22
C LEU A 384 0.97 12.58 -0.72
N LYS A 385 1.41 13.64 0.01
CA LYS A 385 2.54 14.49 -0.42
C LYS A 385 3.57 14.67 0.66
N PHE A 386 4.82 14.41 0.30
CA PHE A 386 5.96 14.79 1.13
C PHE A 386 6.37 16.24 0.92
N SER A 387 6.13 16.80 -0.27
CA SER A 387 6.64 18.10 -0.73
C SER A 387 8.17 18.19 -0.65
N PRO A 388 8.92 17.34 -1.38
CA PRO A 388 10.38 17.23 -1.26
C PRO A 388 11.14 18.54 -1.51
N GLU A 389 10.64 19.37 -2.42
CA GLU A 389 11.25 20.65 -2.79
C GLU A 389 10.87 21.82 -1.86
N GLN A 390 9.90 21.62 -0.97
CA GLN A 390 9.51 22.67 -0.05
C GLN A 390 10.65 22.94 0.95
N ARG A 391 11.00 24.22 1.12
CA ARG A 391 12.00 24.66 2.10
C ARG A 391 11.47 24.50 3.53
N LEU A 392 12.33 24.02 4.42
CA LEU A 392 12.02 23.84 5.83
C LEU A 392 12.07 25.16 6.58
N THR A 393 11.18 25.30 7.56
CA THR A 393 11.26 26.33 8.58
C THR A 393 12.15 25.88 9.74
N ARG A 394 12.65 26.83 10.52
CA ARG A 394 13.42 26.55 11.75
C ARG A 394 12.60 25.75 12.76
N ALA A 395 11.29 25.99 12.87
CA ALA A 395 10.40 25.20 13.72
C ALA A 395 10.31 23.72 13.27
N GLN A 396 10.19 23.47 11.96
CA GLN A 396 10.16 22.10 11.44
C GLN A 396 11.50 21.39 11.66
N ALA A 397 12.63 22.07 11.49
CA ALA A 397 13.94 21.51 11.81
C ALA A 397 14.01 21.07 13.28
N ALA A 398 13.63 21.93 14.23
CA ALA A 398 13.65 21.58 15.66
C ALA A 398 12.83 20.32 15.98
N VAL A 399 11.66 20.15 15.34
CA VAL A 399 10.81 18.96 15.50
C VAL A 399 11.51 17.70 15.00
N ILE A 400 12.09 17.76 13.80
CA ILE A 400 12.81 16.61 13.19
C ILE A 400 13.99 16.20 14.07
N LEU A 401 14.77 17.17 14.56
CA LEU A 401 15.96 16.91 15.38
C LEU A 401 15.61 16.27 16.74
N VAL A 402 14.57 16.75 17.40
CA VAL A 402 14.10 16.19 18.69
C VAL A 402 13.59 14.76 18.52
N LYS A 403 12.84 14.51 17.45
CA LYS A 403 12.39 13.16 17.09
C LYS A 403 13.54 12.22 16.81
N ALA A 404 14.50 12.66 16.00
CA ALA A 404 15.66 11.86 15.65
C ALA A 404 16.55 11.52 16.85
N ALA A 405 16.65 12.44 17.82
CA ALA A 405 17.38 12.22 19.06
C ALA A 405 16.59 11.44 20.13
N GLY A 406 15.33 11.05 19.87
CA GLY A 406 14.51 10.32 20.84
C GLY A 406 14.16 11.12 22.11
N LEU A 407 14.15 12.46 22.04
CA LEU A 407 13.99 13.33 23.21
C LEU A 407 12.53 13.77 23.45
N GLU A 408 11.56 13.21 22.73
CA GLU A 408 10.15 13.63 22.75
C GLU A 408 9.49 13.53 24.14
N ASP A 409 10.00 12.65 25.01
CA ASP A 409 9.49 12.45 26.37
C ASP A 409 10.24 13.27 27.44
N GLN A 410 11.30 14.00 27.06
CA GLN A 410 12.09 14.78 28.01
C GLN A 410 11.40 16.07 28.44
N SER A 411 11.76 16.58 29.63
CA SER A 411 11.24 17.87 30.10
C SER A 411 11.65 19.03 29.18
N ALA A 412 10.68 19.92 28.93
CA ALA A 412 10.78 21.10 28.08
C ALA A 412 10.67 22.38 28.94
N PRO A 413 11.74 22.78 29.65
CA PRO A 413 11.76 24.07 30.30
C PRO A 413 11.63 25.17 29.24
N ASN A 414 10.94 26.27 29.56
CA ASN A 414 10.73 27.35 28.61
C ASN A 414 12.06 27.89 28.08
N ALA A 415 12.26 27.81 26.75
CA ALA A 415 13.45 28.30 26.09
C ALA A 415 13.65 29.82 26.22
N GLY A 416 12.60 30.58 26.55
CA GLY A 416 12.70 32.04 26.72
C GLY A 416 12.80 32.82 25.41
N PHE A 417 12.47 32.20 24.27
CA PHE A 417 12.40 32.90 22.99
C PHE A 417 11.15 33.80 22.93
N ARG A 418 11.36 35.08 22.61
CA ARG A 418 10.30 36.12 22.68
C ARG A 418 9.22 35.97 21.60
N ASP A 419 9.57 35.34 20.49
CA ASP A 419 8.74 35.13 19.30
C ASP A 419 8.17 33.70 19.19
N VAL A 420 8.27 32.90 20.26
CA VAL A 420 7.67 31.56 20.34
C VAL A 420 6.60 31.58 21.44
N PRO A 421 5.33 31.93 21.11
CA PRO A 421 4.26 32.00 22.10
C PRO A 421 3.93 30.63 22.70
N SER A 422 3.32 30.61 23.89
CA SER A 422 3.00 29.38 24.63
C SER A 422 2.16 28.36 23.84
N GLY A 423 1.28 28.82 22.96
CA GLY A 423 0.45 28.00 22.09
C GLY A 423 1.06 27.64 20.74
N PHE A 424 2.33 27.98 20.47
CA PHE A 424 2.96 27.65 19.19
C PHE A 424 3.14 26.13 19.04
N TRP A 425 2.74 25.59 17.89
CA TRP A 425 2.66 24.14 17.66
C TRP A 425 3.99 23.39 17.90
N ALA A 426 5.13 24.01 17.56
CA ALA A 426 6.45 23.41 17.76
C ALA A 426 7.10 23.82 19.08
N LYS A 427 6.43 24.58 19.96
CA LYS A 427 7.05 25.17 21.16
C LYS A 427 7.78 24.13 22.01
N ARG A 428 7.12 23.00 22.28
CA ARG A 428 7.70 21.91 23.07
C ARG A 428 9.01 21.39 22.47
N HIS A 429 9.04 21.19 21.16
CA HIS A 429 10.24 20.69 20.45
C HIS A 429 11.35 21.75 20.44
N ILE A 430 11.00 23.02 20.27
CA ILE A 430 11.97 24.13 20.36
C ILE A 430 12.57 24.20 21.77
N ASP A 431 11.75 24.06 22.81
CA ASP A 431 12.19 24.06 24.21
C ASP A 431 13.16 22.89 24.50
N ILE A 432 12.83 21.67 24.05
CA ILE A 432 13.72 20.50 24.17
C ILE A 432 15.02 20.74 23.41
N ALA A 433 14.94 21.16 22.14
CA ALA A 433 16.11 21.36 21.30
C ALA A 433 17.07 22.40 21.90
N LYS A 434 16.55 23.46 22.53
CA LYS A 434 17.38 24.45 23.23
C LYS A 434 18.03 23.84 24.46
N ARG A 435 17.27 23.11 25.28
CA ARG A 435 17.79 22.43 26.47
C ARG A 435 18.89 21.44 26.13
N ALA A 436 18.74 20.69 25.04
CA ALA A 436 19.71 19.73 24.55
C ALA A 436 20.94 20.39 23.88
N GLY A 437 20.96 21.71 23.74
CA GLY A 437 22.07 22.44 23.10
C GLY A 437 22.07 22.34 21.57
N PHE A 438 21.04 21.77 20.95
CA PHE A 438 20.94 21.61 19.50
C PHE A 438 20.69 22.95 18.80
N ILE A 439 20.00 23.87 19.48
CA ILE A 439 19.72 25.22 19.00
C ILE A 439 20.09 26.28 20.04
N THR A 440 20.55 27.44 19.58
CA THR A 440 20.94 28.58 20.44
C THR A 440 20.01 29.79 20.29
N GLY A 441 19.38 29.97 19.11
CA GLY A 441 18.52 31.11 18.78
C GLY A 441 19.19 32.12 17.86
N LYS A 442 18.62 33.32 17.78
CA LYS A 442 19.15 34.51 17.09
C LYS A 442 19.29 35.66 18.08
N GLU A 443 19.75 36.81 17.61
CA GLU A 443 19.84 38.03 18.39
C GLU A 443 18.52 38.39 19.09
N TYR A 444 18.61 39.14 20.20
CA TYR A 444 17.47 39.61 20.98
C TYR A 444 16.56 38.51 21.55
N ASN A 445 17.10 37.31 21.81
CA ASN A 445 16.36 36.13 22.28
C ASN A 445 15.22 35.74 21.33
N LEU A 446 15.46 35.81 20.02
CA LEU A 446 14.52 35.35 19.00
C LEU A 446 14.86 33.93 18.55
N PHE A 447 13.86 33.17 18.10
CA PHE A 447 14.06 31.89 17.42
C PHE A 447 13.77 31.97 15.92
N ALA A 448 12.90 32.87 15.48
CA ALA A 448 12.37 32.99 14.12
C ALA A 448 11.74 31.69 13.60
N PRO A 449 10.67 31.17 14.23
CA PRO A 449 10.16 29.82 13.97
C PRO A 449 9.69 29.59 12.54
N ASP A 450 9.11 30.59 11.89
CA ASP A 450 8.57 30.50 10.53
C ASP A 450 9.58 30.88 9.44
N GLN A 451 10.78 31.33 9.83
CA GLN A 451 11.85 31.63 8.86
C GLN A 451 12.39 30.33 8.29
N GLN A 452 12.72 30.34 6.99
CA GLN A 452 13.42 29.23 6.34
C GLN A 452 14.76 28.99 7.04
N VAL A 453 15.08 27.72 7.29
CA VAL A 453 16.36 27.31 7.85
C VAL A 453 17.38 27.16 6.72
N SER A 454 18.51 27.83 6.87
CA SER A 454 19.62 27.78 5.91
C SER A 454 20.44 26.49 6.05
N ARG A 455 21.20 26.16 5.00
CA ARG A 455 22.08 24.98 4.98
C ARG A 455 23.16 25.04 6.06
N GLU A 456 23.73 26.22 6.32
CA GLU A 456 24.71 26.41 7.39
C GLU A 456 24.10 26.28 8.80
N GLU A 457 22.84 26.66 8.98
CA GLU A 457 22.10 26.46 10.23
C GLU A 457 21.85 24.97 10.49
N ILE A 458 21.43 24.19 9.47
CA ILE A 458 21.27 22.74 9.59
C ILE A 458 22.60 22.07 9.91
N ALA A 459 23.68 22.39 9.18
CA ALA A 459 25.01 21.84 9.46
C ALA A 459 25.44 22.09 10.90
N SER A 460 25.22 23.31 11.41
CA SER A 460 25.53 23.68 12.78
C SER A 460 24.68 22.93 13.81
N MET A 461 23.39 22.70 13.54
CA MET A 461 22.52 21.92 14.43
C MET A 461 22.94 20.45 14.48
N LEU A 462 23.20 19.85 13.32
CA LEU A 462 23.61 18.45 13.21
C LEU A 462 24.99 18.18 13.81
N ALA A 463 25.95 19.08 13.61
CA ALA A 463 27.27 18.98 14.24
C ALA A 463 27.17 18.96 15.78
N ARG A 464 26.28 19.77 16.36
CA ARG A 464 26.04 19.77 17.82
C ARG A 464 25.39 18.47 18.29
N ILE A 465 24.41 17.96 17.54
CA ILE A 465 23.72 16.71 17.87
C ILE A 465 24.69 15.53 17.89
N LEU A 466 25.59 15.49 16.90
CA LEU A 466 26.60 14.44 16.77
C LEU A 466 27.87 14.73 17.59
N ASN A 467 27.91 15.83 18.34
CA ASN A 467 29.07 16.30 19.09
C ASN A 467 30.37 16.30 18.26
N LEU A 468 30.29 16.72 16.99
CA LEU A 468 31.43 16.76 16.09
C LEU A 468 32.33 17.96 16.40
N GLN A 469 33.63 17.71 16.35
CA GLN A 469 34.66 18.75 16.44
C GLN A 469 35.43 18.82 15.13
N MET A 470 35.93 20.02 14.80
CA MET A 470 36.75 20.22 13.62
C MET A 470 38.21 19.84 13.91
N GLU A 471 38.88 19.28 12.90
CA GLU A 471 40.34 19.07 12.94
C GLU A 471 41.08 20.28 12.30
N PRO A 472 42.04 20.93 13.00
CA PRO A 472 42.61 22.25 12.64
C PRO A 472 43.46 22.35 11.37
N GLU A 473 43.80 21.25 10.68
CA GLU A 473 44.74 21.25 9.54
C GLU A 473 44.08 20.92 8.19
N SER A 474 42.86 21.36 7.96
CA SER A 474 42.13 21.06 6.72
C SER A 474 41.94 22.27 5.83
N GLU A 475 42.03 22.03 4.52
CA GLU A 475 41.62 22.99 3.50
C GLU A 475 40.16 23.42 3.72
N PRO A 476 39.78 24.64 3.29
CA PRO A 476 38.40 25.11 3.37
C PRO A 476 37.41 24.04 2.89
N PRO A 477 36.30 23.81 3.63
CA PRO A 477 35.43 22.69 3.32
C PRO A 477 34.76 22.86 1.96
N PHE A 478 34.51 24.08 1.49
CA PHE A 478 33.96 24.34 0.18
C PHE A 478 34.50 25.67 -0.35
N SER A 479 34.46 25.87 -1.67
CA SER A 479 35.00 27.07 -2.30
C SER A 479 34.32 28.37 -1.82
N ASP A 480 33.04 28.30 -1.46
CA ASP A 480 32.22 29.39 -0.94
C ASP A 480 32.12 29.44 0.59
N VAL A 481 32.94 28.65 1.31
CA VAL A 481 33.00 28.61 2.79
C VAL A 481 34.42 28.89 3.25
N GLN A 482 34.74 30.18 3.45
CA GLN A 482 36.09 30.67 3.77
C GLN A 482 36.25 31.17 5.23
N GLY A 483 35.23 30.99 6.07
CA GLY A 483 35.20 31.42 7.46
C GLY A 483 33.77 31.72 7.94
N GLY A 484 33.64 32.31 9.13
CA GLY A 484 32.35 32.71 9.72
C GLY A 484 31.85 31.77 10.81
N TRP A 485 30.71 32.11 11.41
CA TRP A 485 30.18 31.45 12.60
C TRP A 485 29.83 29.96 12.40
N SER A 486 29.58 29.54 11.16
CA SER A 486 29.22 28.18 10.77
C SER A 486 30.41 27.35 10.26
N TYR A 487 31.59 27.96 10.10
CA TYR A 487 32.75 27.33 9.45
C TYR A 487 33.14 26.01 10.09
N ASP A 488 33.36 26.01 11.41
CA ASP A 488 33.80 24.85 12.17
C ASP A 488 32.81 23.68 12.05
N ALA A 489 31.52 23.97 12.10
CA ALA A 489 30.47 22.95 11.98
C ALA A 489 30.39 22.37 10.57
N VAL A 490 30.45 23.21 9.54
CA VAL A 490 30.43 22.76 8.14
C VAL A 490 31.68 21.91 7.85
N LEU A 491 32.83 22.31 8.37
CA LEU A 491 34.07 21.57 8.22
C LEU A 491 34.04 20.23 8.94
N ALA A 492 33.62 20.18 10.20
CA ALA A 492 33.49 18.93 10.96
C ALA A 492 32.51 17.93 10.28
N MET A 493 31.39 18.44 9.77
CA MET A 493 30.41 17.63 9.04
C MET A 493 30.94 17.10 7.70
N LYS A 494 31.78 17.87 7.00
CA LYS A 494 32.48 17.41 5.79
C LYS A 494 33.52 16.33 6.13
N GLN A 495 34.33 16.56 7.15
CA GLN A 495 35.34 15.60 7.64
C GLN A 495 34.71 14.28 8.09
N ALA A 496 33.52 14.34 8.68
CA ALA A 496 32.74 13.16 9.06
C ALA A 496 32.11 12.43 7.86
N GLY A 497 32.23 12.94 6.63
CA GLY A 497 31.65 12.36 5.42
C GLY A 497 30.12 12.53 5.30
N ILE A 498 29.54 13.47 6.06
CA ILE A 498 28.08 13.69 6.08
C ILE A 498 27.67 14.73 5.02
N LEU A 499 28.49 15.77 4.85
CA LEU A 499 28.30 16.85 3.88
C LEU A 499 29.26 16.72 2.67
N ASN A 500 28.70 16.65 1.47
CA ASN A 500 29.46 16.50 0.22
C ASN A 500 29.46 17.74 -0.70
N GLY A 501 28.61 18.75 -0.42
CA GLY A 501 28.45 19.92 -1.30
C GLY A 501 27.81 19.59 -2.65
N PHE A 502 27.96 20.51 -3.60
CA PHE A 502 27.54 20.37 -4.99
C PHE A 502 28.71 19.98 -5.89
N GLU A 503 28.42 19.49 -7.11
CA GLU A 503 29.43 19.03 -8.08
C GLU A 503 30.42 20.13 -8.49
N ASP A 504 30.03 21.40 -8.38
CA ASP A 504 30.87 22.57 -8.64
C ASP A 504 31.83 22.92 -7.47
N GLY A 505 31.82 22.13 -6.40
CA GLY A 505 32.65 22.34 -5.21
C GLY A 505 32.13 23.42 -4.25
N THR A 506 30.87 23.84 -4.39
CA THR A 506 30.22 24.80 -3.48
C THR A 506 29.32 24.13 -2.44
N PHE A 507 28.92 24.88 -1.41
CA PHE A 507 27.99 24.45 -0.38
C PHE A 507 26.67 25.24 -0.35
N HIS A 508 26.66 26.48 -0.84
CA HIS A 508 25.55 27.43 -0.74
C HIS A 508 25.04 27.61 0.70
N PRO A 509 25.87 28.13 1.63
CA PRO A 509 25.55 28.13 3.06
C PRO A 509 24.26 28.87 3.41
N LYS A 510 23.93 29.94 2.67
CA LYS A 510 22.80 30.83 2.95
C LYS A 510 21.48 30.37 2.34
N ASP A 511 21.50 29.38 1.47
CA ASP A 511 20.30 28.88 0.81
C ASP A 511 19.43 28.12 1.80
N GLY A 512 18.10 28.22 1.63
CA GLY A 512 17.16 27.45 2.43
C GLY A 512 17.31 25.95 2.19
N THR A 513 17.16 25.12 3.22
CA THR A 513 17.25 23.65 3.08
C THR A 513 15.89 23.06 2.70
N SER A 514 15.84 22.23 1.64
CA SER A 514 14.63 21.51 1.25
C SER A 514 14.34 20.33 2.17
N ARG A 515 13.10 19.85 2.15
CA ARG A 515 12.71 18.64 2.90
C ARG A 515 13.44 17.40 2.41
N ALA A 516 13.71 17.30 1.11
CA ALA A 516 14.51 16.21 0.55
C ALA A 516 15.97 16.24 1.01
N GLU A 517 16.60 17.43 1.01
CA GLU A 517 17.96 17.61 1.53
C GLU A 517 18.04 17.21 3.00
N MET A 518 17.08 17.64 3.82
CA MET A 518 17.01 17.24 5.22
C MET A 518 16.83 15.72 5.37
N ALA A 519 15.93 15.09 4.60
CA ALA A 519 15.74 13.65 4.66
C ALA A 519 17.04 12.89 4.34
N SER A 520 17.78 13.35 3.33
CA SER A 520 19.05 12.73 2.95
C SER A 520 20.12 12.88 4.04
N LEU A 521 20.25 14.08 4.64
CA LEU A 521 21.17 14.31 5.75
C LEU A 521 20.81 13.46 6.97
N MET A 522 19.53 13.44 7.34
CA MET A 522 19.04 12.67 8.48
C MET A 522 19.22 11.17 8.27
N ASN A 523 19.06 10.66 7.04
CA ASN A 523 19.33 9.25 6.75
C ASN A 523 20.81 8.91 6.92
N ARG A 524 21.73 9.76 6.42
CA ARG A 524 23.19 9.55 6.57
C ARG A 524 23.68 9.53 8.01
N ILE A 525 23.07 10.32 8.89
CA ILE A 525 23.46 10.37 10.30
C ILE A 525 22.72 9.32 11.14
N GLY A 526 21.75 8.62 10.57
CA GLY A 526 20.82 7.79 11.33
C GLY A 526 21.49 6.68 12.13
N ASP A 527 22.52 6.05 11.56
CA ASP A 527 23.27 4.99 12.25
C ASP A 527 24.11 5.55 13.41
N ARG A 528 24.72 6.73 13.21
CA ARG A 528 25.52 7.43 14.24
C ARG A 528 24.69 7.88 15.44
N LEU A 529 23.43 8.25 15.21
CA LEU A 529 22.49 8.59 16.30
C LEU A 529 22.14 7.38 17.16
N ASN A 530 22.13 6.17 16.59
CA ASN A 530 21.83 4.95 17.35
C ASN A 530 23.04 4.47 18.18
N GLU A 531 24.26 4.76 17.74
CA GLU A 531 25.50 4.42 18.46
C GLU A 531 25.71 5.28 19.72
N HIS A 532 25.20 6.52 19.75
CA HIS A 532 25.31 7.41 20.91
C HIS A 532 24.22 7.21 21.98
N ASN A 533 23.18 6.44 21.67
CA ASN A 533 22.04 6.17 22.57
C ASN A 533 22.11 4.79 23.25
N ASN A 534 23.15 4.00 22.96
CA ASN A 534 23.56 2.79 23.70
C ASN A 534 24.85 3.08 24.46
#